data_AF-A0A6N6VNM2-F1
#
_entry.id   AF-A0A6N6VNM2-F1
#
_cell.length_a   1.000
_cell.length_b   1.000
_cell.length_c   1.000
_cell.angle_alpha   90.00
_cell.angle_beta   90.00
_cell.angle_gamma   90.00
#
_symmetry.space_group_name_H-M   'P 1'
#
loop_
_entity.id
_entity.type
_entity.pdbx_description
1 polymer ?
#
loop_
_entity_poly.entity_id
_entity_poly.type
_entity_poly.pdbx_seq_one_letter_code
_entity_poly.pdbx_strand_id
1 'polypeptide(L)'
;MALVGLKCISDILMNANIGGEPQNNYKPPGNPKLPKDINSGEPTPSSNAPHSQIGIKEGRKGDYRQTRQWGENGQLQKTTDWTNHGRKDHSNPHDHFSTPNNTGGTPKRDNGTPWSLTL
;
A
#
# COMPACT_ATOMS: atom_id res chain seq x y z
N MET A 1 39.32 24.01 15.59
CA MET A 1 37.98 23.84 16.18
C MET A 1 37.00 23.55 15.07
N ALA A 2 36.16 22.53 15.30
CA ALA A 2 34.87 22.19 14.68
C ALA A 2 34.74 22.01 13.16
N LEU A 3 34.50 20.74 12.82
CA LEU A 3 33.84 20.15 11.66
C LEU A 3 32.36 20.58 11.57
N VAL A 4 31.81 20.82 10.38
CA VAL A 4 30.44 20.49 9.92
C VAL A 4 30.43 20.73 8.40
N GLY A 5 30.44 19.72 7.54
CA GLY A 5 29.35 18.76 7.37
C GLY A 5 28.38 19.29 6.30
N LEU A 6 28.81 19.38 5.04
CA LEU A 6 27.93 19.69 3.91
C LEU A 6 26.94 18.54 3.74
N LYS A 7 25.71 18.81 4.17
CA LYS A 7 24.55 17.93 4.08
C LYS A 7 23.98 18.07 2.67
N CYS A 8 24.06 16.98 1.92
CA CYS A 8 23.20 16.53 0.82
C CYS A 8 22.77 17.56 -0.24
N ILE A 9 23.27 17.30 -1.46
CA ILE A 9 22.83 17.79 -2.76
C ILE A 9 21.37 17.36 -3.00
N SER A 10 20.42 18.13 -2.51
CA SER A 10 19.10 18.25 -3.15
C SER A 10 18.90 19.70 -3.55
N ASP A 11 19.84 20.14 -4.37
CA ASP A 11 19.65 21.25 -5.28
C ASP A 11 18.36 21.04 -6.09
N ILE A 12 17.55 22.10 -6.15
CA ILE A 12 16.86 22.53 -7.36
C ILE A 12 15.78 21.52 -7.79
N LEU A 13 14.52 21.65 -7.35
CA LEU A 13 13.54 22.56 -7.96
C LEU A 13 12.30 22.70 -7.05
N MET A 14 12.20 23.78 -6.29
CA MET A 14 10.91 24.43 -6.06
C MET A 14 11.15 25.93 -6.16
N ASN A 15 11.17 26.39 -7.40
CA ASN A 15 11.34 27.79 -7.76
C ASN A 15 10.12 28.58 -7.30
N ALA A 16 10.40 29.77 -6.77
CA ALA A 16 9.48 30.69 -6.13
C ALA A 16 8.18 30.95 -6.90
N ASN A 17 7.04 30.87 -6.19
CA ASN A 17 6.00 31.88 -6.34
C ASN A 17 5.33 32.11 -4.97
N ILE A 18 5.76 33.18 -4.31
CA ILE A 18 5.28 33.62 -3.00
C ILE A 18 4.08 34.53 -3.28
N GLY A 19 2.87 34.07 -2.94
CA GLY A 19 1.66 34.88 -3.12
C GLY A 19 0.38 34.07 -3.12
N GLY A 20 -0.04 33.61 -1.94
CA GLY A 20 -1.32 32.96 -1.73
C GLY A 20 -1.37 32.29 -0.36
N GLU A 21 -2.06 32.91 0.57
CA GLU A 21 -2.50 32.32 1.84
C GLU A 21 -2.83 30.83 1.67
N PRO A 22 -2.17 29.88 2.37
CA PRO A 22 -2.62 28.50 2.34
C PRO A 22 -3.95 28.44 3.08
N GLN A 23 -5.05 28.45 2.32
CA GLN A 23 -6.34 27.97 2.78
C GLN A 23 -6.11 26.55 3.28
N ASN A 24 -5.96 26.44 4.60
CA ASN A 24 -5.56 25.23 5.31
C ASN A 24 -6.76 24.27 5.36
N ASN A 25 -7.15 23.79 4.19
CA ASN A 25 -8.13 22.73 3.95
C ASN A 25 -7.41 21.40 3.67
N TYR A 26 -6.27 21.16 4.30
CA TYR A 26 -5.70 19.81 4.36
C TYR A 26 -6.59 18.95 5.26
N LYS A 27 -7.68 18.46 4.68
CA LYS A 27 -8.34 17.25 5.16
C LYS A 27 -7.39 16.13 4.75
N PRO A 28 -6.68 15.45 5.67
CA PRO A 28 -5.92 14.27 5.29
C PRO A 28 -6.87 13.39 4.49
N PRO A 29 -6.50 12.94 3.28
CA PRO A 29 -7.38 12.10 2.50
C PRO A 29 -7.75 10.94 3.41
N GLY A 30 -9.05 10.78 3.67
CA GLY A 30 -9.52 9.56 4.32
C GLY A 30 -8.90 8.39 3.55
N ASN A 31 -8.41 7.38 4.27
CA ASN A 31 -7.55 6.32 3.73
C ASN A 31 -7.82 6.05 2.23
N PRO A 32 -6.88 6.39 1.32
CA PRO A 32 -7.15 6.33 -0.10
C PRO A 32 -7.48 4.89 -0.53
N LYS A 33 -8.32 4.75 -1.57
CA LYS A 33 -8.56 3.44 -2.19
C LYS A 33 -7.23 2.86 -2.67
N LEU A 34 -7.05 1.55 -2.49
CA LEU A 34 -5.84 0.88 -2.97
C LEU A 34 -5.79 0.92 -4.52
N PRO A 35 -4.67 1.37 -5.12
CA PRO A 35 -4.53 1.45 -6.57
C PRO A 35 -4.76 0.10 -7.24
N LYS A 36 -5.47 0.11 -8.35
CA LYS A 36 -5.69 -1.06 -9.20
C LYS A 36 -5.64 -0.65 -10.66
N ASP A 37 -5.21 -1.56 -11.53
CA ASP A 37 -5.33 -1.37 -12.95
C ASP A 37 -6.81 -1.30 -13.32
N ILE A 38 -7.18 -0.31 -14.13
CA ILE A 38 -8.58 -0.02 -14.41
C ILE A 38 -9.24 -1.09 -15.30
N ASN A 39 -8.45 -1.78 -16.11
CA ASN A 39 -8.95 -2.74 -17.08
C ASN A 39 -9.06 -4.15 -16.48
N SER A 40 -8.01 -4.56 -15.77
CA SER A 40 -7.88 -5.91 -15.20
C SER A 40 -8.32 -6.00 -13.74
N GLY A 41 -8.36 -4.88 -13.01
CA GLY A 41 -8.62 -4.86 -11.58
C GLY A 41 -7.43 -5.32 -10.73
N GLU A 42 -6.29 -5.58 -11.36
CA GLU A 42 -5.06 -6.05 -10.72
C GLU A 42 -4.51 -5.02 -9.73
N PRO A 43 -3.96 -5.45 -8.58
CA PRO A 43 -3.21 -4.56 -7.72
C PRO A 43 -2.07 -3.84 -8.47
N THR A 44 -1.94 -2.53 -8.30
CA THR A 44 -0.86 -1.74 -8.90
C THR A 44 0.12 -1.22 -7.84
N PRO A 45 1.43 -1.55 -7.93
CA PRO A 45 2.43 -1.01 -7.01
C PRO A 45 2.63 0.49 -7.23
N SER A 46 2.96 1.24 -6.17
CA SER A 46 3.30 2.67 -6.28
C SER A 46 4.75 2.91 -6.63
N SER A 47 5.59 1.86 -6.57
CA SER A 47 7.01 1.88 -6.89
C SER A 47 7.49 0.47 -7.23
N ASN A 48 8.58 0.35 -7.99
CA ASN A 48 9.23 -0.94 -8.25
C ASN A 48 10.14 -1.40 -7.09
N ALA A 49 10.48 -0.50 -6.17
CA ALA A 49 11.24 -0.85 -4.96
C ALA A 49 10.34 -1.57 -3.94
N PRO A 50 10.89 -2.45 -3.08
CA PRO A 50 10.12 -3.07 -2.00
C PRO A 50 9.46 -2.02 -1.11
N HIS A 51 8.15 -2.15 -0.88
CA HIS A 51 7.39 -1.20 -0.08
C HIS A 51 6.05 -1.81 0.38
N SER A 52 5.34 -1.07 1.24
CA SER A 52 3.97 -1.39 1.64
C SER A 52 3.02 -0.28 1.20
N GLN A 53 1.83 -0.66 0.73
CA GLN A 53 0.72 0.25 0.46
C GLN A 53 -0.42 -0.04 1.42
N ILE A 54 -0.96 1.01 2.04
CA ILE A 54 -2.09 0.91 2.96
C ILE A 54 -3.25 1.71 2.37
N GLY A 55 -4.44 1.12 2.35
CA GLY A 55 -5.61 1.81 1.87
C GLY A 55 -6.90 1.05 2.13
N ILE A 56 -7.96 1.49 1.48
CA ILE A 56 -9.27 0.85 1.54
C ILE A 56 -9.46 -0.07 0.33
N LYS A 57 -9.91 -1.29 0.59
CA LYS A 57 -10.39 -2.23 -0.42
C LYS A 57 -11.92 -2.31 -0.32
N GLU A 58 -12.56 -2.20 -1.48
CA GLU A 58 -13.99 -2.39 -1.61
C GLU A 58 -14.32 -3.88 -1.44
N GLY A 59 -15.27 -4.16 -0.55
CA GLY A 59 -15.71 -5.51 -0.24
C GLY A 59 -17.20 -5.69 -0.45
N ARG A 60 -17.64 -6.92 -0.77
CA ARG A 60 -19.06 -7.24 -0.96
C ARG A 60 -19.93 -6.90 0.27
N LYS A 61 -19.36 -7.00 1.48
CA LYS A 61 -20.05 -6.75 2.75
C LYS A 61 -19.68 -5.40 3.37
N GLY A 62 -18.99 -4.54 2.62
CA GLY A 62 -18.45 -3.28 3.11
C GLY A 62 -16.96 -3.17 2.86
N ASP A 63 -16.52 -1.92 2.87
CA ASP A 63 -15.13 -1.53 2.66
C ASP A 63 -14.28 -1.83 3.89
N TYR A 64 -13.03 -2.20 3.67
CA TYR A 64 -12.12 -2.52 4.76
C TYR A 64 -10.70 -2.04 4.49
N ARG A 65 -9.96 -1.80 5.57
CA ARG A 65 -8.53 -1.49 5.48
C ARG A 65 -7.78 -2.76 5.06
N GLN A 66 -6.90 -2.61 4.08
CA GLN A 66 -5.97 -3.64 3.64
C GLN A 66 -4.57 -3.04 3.48
N THR A 67 -3.56 -3.83 3.83
CA THR A 67 -2.16 -3.56 3.47
C THR A 67 -1.75 -4.48 2.32
N ARG A 68 -0.99 -3.96 1.35
CA ARG A 68 -0.32 -4.74 0.31
C ARG A 68 1.18 -4.59 0.45
N GLN A 69 1.89 -5.71 0.54
CA GLN A 69 3.33 -5.75 0.60
C GLN A 69 3.89 -6.13 -0.76
N TRP A 70 4.81 -5.30 -1.24
CA TRP A 70 5.44 -5.41 -2.54
C TRP A 70 6.93 -5.71 -2.35
N GLY A 71 7.42 -6.68 -3.12
CA GLY A 71 8.84 -7.00 -3.24
C GLY A 71 9.49 -6.23 -4.38
N GLU A 72 10.62 -6.72 -4.83
CA GLU A 72 11.35 -6.18 -5.97
C GLU A 72 10.52 -6.24 -7.26
N ASN A 73 10.78 -5.31 -8.18
CA ASN A 73 10.09 -5.18 -9.47
C ASN A 73 8.57 -5.08 -9.34
N GLY A 74 8.07 -4.55 -8.22
CA GLY A 74 6.64 -4.39 -7.98
C GLY A 74 5.89 -5.72 -7.85
N GLN A 75 6.56 -6.81 -7.47
CA GLN A 75 5.90 -8.10 -7.24
C GLN A 75 5.06 -8.07 -5.97
N LEU A 76 3.77 -8.38 -6.07
CA LEU A 76 2.91 -8.51 -4.89
C LEU A 76 3.32 -9.76 -4.11
N GLN A 77 3.71 -9.59 -2.85
CA GLN A 77 4.15 -10.68 -1.98
C GLN A 77 3.03 -11.13 -1.05
N LYS A 78 2.33 -10.15 -0.46
CA LYS A 78 1.35 -10.41 0.58
C LYS A 78 0.29 -9.32 0.63
N THR A 79 -0.91 -9.68 1.04
CA THR A 79 -1.93 -8.71 1.44
C THR A 79 -2.42 -9.03 2.85
N THR A 80 -2.51 -8.03 3.71
CA THR A 80 -3.03 -8.17 5.07
C THR A 80 -4.41 -7.52 5.14
N ASP A 81 -5.41 -8.31 5.48
CA ASP A 81 -6.76 -7.83 5.71
C ASP A 81 -6.95 -7.57 7.21
N TRP A 82 -7.30 -6.33 7.55
CA TRP A 82 -7.48 -5.88 8.94
C TRP A 82 -8.90 -6.10 9.47
N THR A 83 -9.66 -6.97 8.80
CA THR A 83 -11.01 -7.38 9.19
C THR A 83 -11.20 -8.86 8.87
N ASN A 84 -12.21 -9.52 9.46
CA ASN A 84 -12.64 -10.87 9.06
C ASN A 84 -13.64 -10.86 7.90
N HIS A 85 -13.86 -9.73 7.22
CA HIS A 85 -14.88 -9.59 6.16
C HIS A 85 -16.31 -9.96 6.61
N GLY A 86 -16.61 -9.87 7.91
CA GLY A 86 -17.90 -10.31 8.47
C GLY A 86 -18.12 -11.82 8.32
N ARG A 87 -17.05 -12.61 8.37
CA ARG A 87 -17.05 -14.07 8.34
C ARG A 87 -16.66 -14.63 9.70
N LYS A 88 -17.21 -15.81 10.04
CA LYS A 88 -16.90 -16.53 11.29
C LYS A 88 -15.67 -17.45 11.14
N ASP A 89 -15.32 -17.81 9.90
CA ASP A 89 -14.26 -18.75 9.55
C ASP A 89 -12.95 -18.06 9.13
N HIS A 90 -12.85 -16.74 9.31
CA HIS A 90 -11.61 -15.96 9.06
C HIS A 90 -11.10 -15.36 10.36
N SER A 91 -9.80 -15.47 10.60
CA SER A 91 -9.11 -14.72 11.65
C SER A 91 -9.10 -13.22 11.33
N ASN A 92 -8.94 -12.40 12.37
CA ASN A 92 -8.79 -10.96 12.22
C ASN A 92 -7.66 -10.47 13.14
N PRO A 93 -6.59 -9.87 12.60
CA PRO A 93 -6.25 -9.72 11.18
C PRO A 93 -5.76 -11.04 10.54
N HIS A 94 -5.74 -11.11 9.20
CA HIS A 94 -5.18 -12.24 8.46
C HIS A 94 -4.38 -11.83 7.23
N ASP A 95 -3.35 -12.61 6.93
CA ASP A 95 -2.47 -12.47 5.79
C ASP A 95 -2.88 -13.41 4.66
N HIS A 96 -2.83 -12.90 3.44
CA HIS A 96 -2.92 -13.69 2.21
C HIS A 96 -1.61 -13.57 1.44
N PHE A 97 -0.86 -14.67 1.35
CA PHE A 97 0.36 -14.71 0.55
C PHE A 97 0.04 -14.86 -0.93
N SER A 98 0.82 -14.18 -1.76
CA SER A 98 0.69 -14.24 -3.21
C SER A 98 1.48 -15.41 -3.76
N THR A 99 0.84 -16.22 -4.58
CA THR A 99 1.45 -17.34 -5.29
C THR A 99 1.27 -17.13 -6.80
N PRO A 100 2.28 -17.48 -7.62
CA PRO A 100 2.16 -17.33 -9.06
C PRO A 100 0.92 -18.05 -9.61
N ASN A 101 0.21 -17.40 -10.51
CA ASN A 101 -0.86 -18.05 -11.25
C ASN A 101 -0.27 -18.73 -12.50
N ASN A 102 -0.52 -20.03 -12.67
CA ASN A 102 0.02 -20.80 -13.80
C ASN A 102 -0.41 -20.27 -15.18
N THR A 103 -1.43 -19.41 -15.24
CA THR A 103 -1.92 -18.78 -16.46
C THR A 103 -1.38 -17.37 -16.71
N GLY A 104 -0.50 -16.84 -15.84
CA GLY A 104 0.14 -15.53 -16.01
C GLY A 104 -0.70 -14.30 -15.65
N GLY A 105 -1.91 -14.47 -15.09
CA GLY A 105 -2.75 -13.38 -14.56
C GLY A 105 -2.51 -13.07 -13.07
N THR A 106 -3.46 -12.36 -12.42
CA THR A 106 -3.40 -11.98 -10.98
C THR A 106 -2.85 -13.12 -10.13
N PRO A 107 -1.81 -12.86 -9.31
CA PRO A 107 -1.30 -13.85 -8.36
C PRO A 107 -2.43 -14.43 -7.50
N LYS A 108 -2.44 -15.74 -7.34
CA LYS A 108 -3.39 -16.41 -6.46
C LYS A 108 -3.09 -16.01 -5.02
N ARG A 109 -4.15 -15.79 -4.26
CA ARG A 109 -4.09 -15.63 -2.81
C ARG A 109 -4.37 -16.99 -2.17
N ASP A 110 -3.65 -17.31 -1.10
CA ASP A 110 -3.99 -18.46 -0.26
C ASP A 110 -5.33 -18.24 0.48
N ASN A 111 -5.73 -19.22 1.32
CA ASN A 111 -6.97 -19.16 2.09
C ASN A 111 -6.98 -18.13 3.23
N GLY A 112 -5.87 -17.44 3.48
CA GLY A 112 -5.72 -16.56 4.62
C GLY A 112 -5.12 -17.31 5.82
N THR A 113 -4.01 -16.80 6.34
CA THR A 113 -3.35 -17.27 7.54
C THR A 113 -3.50 -16.21 8.64
N PRO A 114 -3.74 -16.56 9.92
CA PRO A 114 -3.71 -15.58 11.00
C PRO A 114 -2.47 -14.70 10.93
N TRP A 115 -2.66 -13.38 11.03
CA TRP A 115 -1.54 -12.45 10.99
C TRP A 115 -0.63 -12.67 12.20
N SER A 116 0.67 -12.72 11.95
CA SER A 116 1.69 -12.85 12.98
C SER A 116 2.78 -11.81 12.74
N LEU A 117 3.23 -11.18 13.82
CA LEU A 117 4.45 -10.39 13.80
C LEU A 117 5.63 -11.35 14.01
N THR A 118 6.26 -11.75 12.93
CA THR A 118 7.54 -12.46 13.00
C THR A 118 8.65 -11.41 13.04
N LEU A 119 9.31 -11.27 14.20
CA LEU A 119 10.48 -10.41 14.40
C LEU A 119 11.78 -11.15 14.08
#